data_AF-F5GTI8-F1
#
_entry.id   AF-F5GTI8-F1
#
_cell.length_a   1.000
_cell.length_b   1.000
_cell.length_c   1.000
_cell.angle_alpha   90.00
_cell.angle_beta   90.00
_cell.angle_gamma   90.00
#
_symmetry.space_group_name_H-M   'P 1'
#
loop_
_entity.id
_entity.type
_entity.pdbx_description
1 polymer ?
#
loop_
_entity_poly.entity_id
_entity_poly.type
_entity_poly.pdbx_seq_one_letter_code
_entity_poly.pdbx_strand_id
1 'polypeptide(L)'
;IPGVEIKTLSDQRQTGYRFCSPDYGGTSLISTRNMVPVITYSRLYEVTSLLRYRIASSGPATSEPTSEQTAQPTPQPSSEATPGPTSEPEKRCYQRKLCEILVKLGLCDSSAYTAELKEQVCPRSCR
;
A
#
# COMPACT_ATOMS: atom_id res chain seq x y z
N ILE A 1 7.23 -6.47 10.93
CA ILE A 1 5.83 -6.34 10.49
C ILE A 1 5.73 -6.87 9.06
N PRO A 2 4.89 -7.87 8.80
CA PRO A 2 4.63 -8.34 7.44
C PRO A 2 3.85 -7.30 6.62
N GLY A 3 4.00 -7.32 5.30
CA GLY A 3 3.25 -6.42 4.43
C GLY A 3 3.47 -6.67 2.95
N VAL A 4 2.81 -5.82 2.16
CA VAL A 4 2.92 -5.80 0.71
C VAL A 4 3.13 -4.37 0.23
N GLU A 5 4.07 -4.18 -0.71
CA GLU A 5 4.25 -2.96 -1.46
C GLU A 5 3.73 -3.15 -2.89
N ILE A 6 2.89 -2.23 -3.36
CA ILE A 6 2.33 -2.24 -4.72
C ILE A 6 2.76 -0.96 -5.44
N LYS A 7 3.48 -1.12 -6.56
CA LYS A 7 3.99 0.01 -7.35
C LYS A 7 3.08 0.32 -8.54
N THR A 8 2.17 1.26 -8.35
CA THR A 8 1.28 1.75 -9.43
C THR A 8 1.61 3.16 -9.92
N LEU A 9 2.55 3.85 -9.27
CA LEU A 9 2.98 5.20 -9.65
C LEU A 9 3.59 5.25 -11.06
N SER A 10 3.52 6.43 -11.68
CA SER A 10 4.08 6.67 -13.01
C SER A 10 5.57 6.39 -13.08
N ASP A 11 6.35 6.67 -12.03
CA ASP A 11 7.76 6.27 -11.94
C ASP A 11 7.91 5.03 -11.04
N GLN A 12 8.29 3.90 -11.63
CA GLN A 12 8.42 2.62 -10.91
C GLN A 12 9.68 2.53 -10.03
N ARG A 13 10.61 3.50 -10.13
CA ARG A 13 11.79 3.57 -9.26
C ARG A 13 11.42 4.07 -7.86
N GLN A 14 10.30 4.78 -7.73
CA GLN A 14 9.82 5.30 -6.45
C GLN A 14 9.20 4.21 -5.59
N THR A 15 9.20 4.43 -4.28
CA THR A 15 8.51 3.57 -3.31
C THR A 15 7.01 3.53 -3.64
N GLY A 16 6.44 2.33 -3.66
CA GLY A 16 5.02 2.13 -3.90
C GLY A 16 4.16 2.32 -2.65
N TYR A 17 2.88 2.00 -2.77
CA TYR A 17 1.96 1.97 -1.64
C TYR A 17 2.23 0.74 -0.77
N ARG A 18 2.38 0.94 0.55
CA ARG A 18 2.66 -0.14 1.51
C ARG A 18 1.46 -0.43 2.38
N PHE A 19 1.11 -1.71 2.48
CA PHE A 19 0.00 -2.22 3.27
C PHE A 19 0.49 -3.27 4.25
N CYS A 20 0.06 -3.16 5.52
CA CYS A 20 0.61 -3.93 6.64
C CYS A 20 -0.45 -4.40 7.64
N SER A 21 -1.73 -4.07 7.39
CA SER A 21 -2.87 -4.39 8.25
C SER A 21 -4.05 -4.84 7.37
N PRO A 22 -4.90 -5.78 7.84
CA PRO A 22 -6.17 -6.08 7.18
C PRO A 22 -7.09 -4.86 7.03
N ASP A 23 -6.89 -3.79 7.83
CA ASP A 23 -7.69 -2.57 7.76
C ASP A 23 -7.59 -1.87 6.40
N TYR A 24 -6.54 -2.18 5.61
CA TYR A 24 -6.38 -1.68 4.24
C TYR A 24 -7.16 -2.50 3.20
N GLY A 25 -7.97 -3.47 3.63
CA GLY A 25 -8.87 -4.20 2.75
C GLY A 25 -9.79 -3.26 1.97
N GLY A 26 -10.01 -3.58 0.69
CA GLY A 26 -10.85 -2.77 -0.21
C GLY A 26 -10.15 -1.57 -0.88
N THR A 27 -8.90 -1.27 -0.54
CA THR A 27 -8.13 -0.25 -1.25
C THR A 27 -7.91 -0.66 -2.72
N SER A 28 -8.26 0.25 -3.63
CA SER A 28 -8.06 0.08 -5.07
C SER A 28 -6.98 1.02 -5.58
N LEU A 29 -6.05 0.49 -6.37
CA LEU A 29 -5.00 1.25 -7.03
C LEU A 29 -5.13 1.05 -8.53
N ILE A 30 -4.98 2.13 -9.31
CA ILE A 30 -4.97 2.09 -10.77
C ILE A 30 -3.54 2.41 -11.21
N SER A 31 -3.01 1.62 -12.15
CA SER A 31 -1.74 1.90 -12.80
C SER A 31 -1.98 2.30 -14.25
N THR A 32 -1.21 3.27 -14.73
CA THR A 32 -1.14 3.67 -16.14
C THR A 32 -0.17 2.80 -16.95
N ARG A 33 0.50 1.83 -16.31
CA ARG A 33 1.50 0.94 -16.93
C ARG A 33 0.96 -0.48 -17.10
N ASN A 34 1.56 -1.20 -18.03
CA ASN A 34 1.27 -2.61 -18.29
C ASN A 34 1.93 -3.57 -17.29
N MET A 35 2.87 -3.10 -16.46
CA MET A 35 3.50 -3.87 -15.39
C MET A 35 3.27 -3.21 -14.04
N VAL A 36 2.93 -4.01 -13.03
CA VAL A 36 2.74 -3.56 -11.64
C VAL A 36 3.56 -4.47 -10.71
N PRO A 37 4.72 -4.01 -10.23
CA PRO A 37 5.49 -4.75 -9.23
C PRO A 37 4.71 -4.89 -7.92
N VAL A 38 4.67 -6.12 -7.41
CA VAL A 38 4.11 -6.48 -6.10
C VAL A 38 5.23 -7.11 -5.27
N ILE A 39 5.54 -6.51 -4.14
CA ILE A 39 6.64 -6.95 -3.26
C ILE A 39 6.03 -7.34 -1.91
N THR A 40 6.07 -8.62 -1.58
CA THR A 40 5.67 -9.12 -0.26
C THR A 40 6.88 -9.25 0.64
N TYR A 41 6.75 -8.84 1.90
CA TYR A 41 7.82 -8.99 2.89
C TYR A 41 7.27 -9.51 4.22
N SER A 42 7.98 -10.45 4.83
CA SER A 42 7.71 -10.97 6.16
C SER A 42 9.04 -11.35 6.82
N ARG A 43 9.15 -11.16 8.14
CA ARG A 43 10.39 -11.44 8.89
C ARG A 43 10.33 -12.72 9.72
N LEU A 44 9.18 -13.02 10.32
CA LEU A 44 9.06 -14.06 11.36
C LEU A 44 7.97 -15.10 11.09
N TYR A 45 6.89 -14.69 10.43
CA TYR A 45 5.71 -15.53 10.27
C TYR A 45 5.24 -15.49 8.82
N GLU A 46 4.62 -16.58 8.40
CA GLU A 46 3.88 -16.61 7.15
C GLU A 46 2.67 -15.68 7.23
N VAL A 47 2.41 -14.99 6.13
CA VAL A 47 1.29 -14.06 5.98
C VAL A 47 0.70 -14.20 4.60
N THR A 48 -0.61 -14.27 4.55
CA THR A 48 -1.35 -14.34 3.30
C THR A 48 -1.94 -12.98 2.97
N SER A 49 -1.66 -12.49 1.76
CA SER A 49 -2.25 -11.27 1.20
C SER A 49 -3.07 -11.65 -0.02
N LEU A 50 -4.35 -11.25 -0.04
CA LEU A 50 -5.23 -11.50 -1.18
C LEU A 50 -5.28 -10.27 -2.07
N LEU A 51 -4.70 -10.38 -3.27
CA LEU A 51 -4.74 -9.34 -4.30
C LEU A 51 -5.73 -9.73 -5.40
N ARG A 52 -6.65 -8.82 -5.70
CA ARG A 52 -7.51 -8.92 -6.89
C ARG A 52 -7.02 -7.91 -7.92
N TYR A 53 -6.82 -8.36 -9.14
CA TYR A 53 -6.41 -7.49 -10.24
C TYR A 53 -7.34 -7.67 -11.44
N ARG A 54 -7.40 -6.64 -12.28
CA ARG A 54 -8.02 -6.69 -13.61
C ARG A 54 -7.14 -5.93 -14.58
N ILE A 55 -7.06 -6.41 -15.82
CA ILE A 55 -6.37 -5.72 -16.90
C ILE A 55 -7.46 -5.14 -17.80
N ALA A 56 -7.52 -3.81 -17.89
CA ALA A 56 -8.39 -3.17 -18.87
C ALA A 56 -7.65 -3.19 -20.22
N SER A 57 -8.15 -3.97 -21.18
CA SER A 57 -7.79 -3.76 -22.57
C SER A 57 -8.47 -2.48 -23.01
N SER A 58 -7.70 -1.48 -23.46
CA SER A 58 -8.28 -0.45 -24.31
C SER A 58 -8.86 -1.18 -25.52
N GLY A 59 -10.19 -1.31 -25.58
CA GLY A 59 -10.86 -1.88 -26.74
C GLY A 59 -10.42 -1.18 -28.03
N PRO A 60 -10.66 -1.76 -29.21
CA PRO A 60 -10.28 -1.13 -30.47
C PRO A 60 -10.83 0.29 -30.48
N ALA A 61 -9.93 1.27 -30.58
CA ALA A 61 -10.28 2.65 -30.85
C ALA A 61 -10.97 2.68 -32.21
N THR A 62 -12.29 2.46 -32.20
CA THR A 62 -13.13 2.60 -33.38
C THR A 62 -13.62 4.04 -33.39
N SER A 63 -12.75 4.90 -33.91
CA SER A 63 -13.14 6.12 -34.61
C SER A 63 -12.02 6.39 -35.61
N GLU A 64 -12.42 6.31 -36.87
CA GLU A 64 -11.64 6.29 -38.12
C GLU A 64 -10.55 7.36 -38.30
N PRO A 65 -9.62 7.14 -39.26
CA PRO A 65 -8.60 8.12 -39.61
C PRO A 65 -9.18 9.23 -40.49
N THR A 66 -9.33 10.44 -39.95
CA THR A 66 -9.43 11.66 -40.78
C THR A 66 -8.07 12.36 -40.77
N SER A 67 -7.37 12.23 -41.89
CA SER A 67 -6.17 13.00 -42.22
C SER A 67 -6.56 14.45 -42.47
N GLU A 68 -6.04 15.40 -41.70
CA GLU A 68 -5.61 16.72 -42.18
C GLU A 68 -4.79 17.50 -41.14
N GLN A 69 -3.48 17.57 -41.43
CA GLN A 69 -2.51 18.67 -41.25
C GLN A 69 -2.29 19.36 -39.88
N THR A 70 -1.05 19.15 -39.40
CA THR A 70 -0.11 20.18 -38.89
C THR A 70 -0.50 20.96 -37.63
N ALA A 71 -0.24 20.35 -36.47
CA ALA A 71 0.32 21.08 -35.32
C ALA A 71 1.22 20.13 -34.51
N GLN A 72 2.50 20.46 -34.46
CA GLN A 72 3.51 19.81 -33.63
C GLN A 72 3.10 19.89 -32.15
N PRO A 73 3.00 18.78 -31.38
CA PRO A 73 2.81 18.89 -29.95
C PRO A 73 4.14 19.23 -29.31
N THR A 74 4.21 20.47 -28.83
CA THR A 74 5.14 20.99 -27.84
C THR A 74 5.45 19.94 -26.76
N PRO A 75 6.71 19.76 -26.32
CA PRO A 75 7.00 18.92 -25.17
C PRO A 75 6.31 19.52 -23.93
N GLN A 76 5.17 18.95 -23.53
CA GLN A 76 4.56 19.27 -22.26
C GLN A 76 5.48 18.75 -21.15
N PRO A 77 5.94 19.61 -20.23
CA PRO A 77 6.55 19.14 -19.00
C PRO A 77 5.42 18.51 -18.18
N SER A 78 5.21 17.20 -18.34
CA SER A 78 4.43 16.38 -17.40
C SER A 78 5.26 16.19 -16.13
N SER A 79 5.56 17.29 -15.46
CA SER A 79 6.07 17.34 -14.09
C SER A 79 4.90 17.43 -13.10
N GLU A 80 3.81 16.72 -13.37
CA GLU A 80 2.79 16.52 -12.35
C GLU A 80 3.24 15.33 -11.51
N ALA A 81 4.04 15.65 -10.49
CA ALA A 81 4.37 14.72 -9.43
C ALA A 81 3.06 14.19 -8.87
N THR A 82 2.74 12.92 -9.14
CA THR A 82 1.73 12.21 -8.36
C THR A 82 2.14 12.38 -6.90
N PRO A 83 1.33 13.02 -6.05
CA PRO A 83 1.69 13.17 -4.65
C PRO A 83 2.02 11.79 -4.11
N GLY A 84 3.20 11.62 -3.54
CA GLY A 84 3.45 10.47 -2.68
C GLY A 84 2.35 10.41 -1.62
N PRO A 85 2.14 9.27 -0.95
CA PRO A 85 1.18 9.21 0.15
C PRO A 85 1.56 10.27 1.20
N THR A 86 0.86 11.41 1.17
CA THR A 86 1.15 12.61 1.97
C THR A 86 0.26 12.66 3.22
N SER A 87 -0.77 11.82 3.29
CA SER A 87 -1.54 11.65 4.52
C SER A 87 -0.80 10.75 5.50
N GLU A 88 -0.75 11.17 6.76
CA GLU A 88 -0.50 10.24 7.86
C GLU A 88 -1.41 9.02 7.67
N PRO A 89 -0.89 7.80 7.69
CA PRO A 89 -1.74 6.64 7.57
C PRO A 89 -2.63 6.58 8.82
N GLU A 90 -3.93 6.86 8.67
CA GLU A 90 -4.94 6.65 9.71
C GLU A 90 -4.89 5.22 10.28
N LYS A 91 -4.37 4.28 9.48
CA LYS A 91 -4.23 2.85 9.77
C LYS A 91 -2.79 2.58 10.18
N ARG A 92 -2.55 2.25 11.46
CA ARG A 92 -1.21 1.97 11.98
C ARG A 92 -0.79 0.53 11.73
N CYS A 93 0.46 0.35 11.33
CA CYS A 93 1.10 -0.96 11.27
C CYS A 93 1.54 -1.40 12.67
N TYR A 94 1.08 -2.57 13.14
CA TYR A 94 1.58 -3.17 14.38
C TYR A 94 1.71 -4.68 14.21
N GLN A 95 2.54 -5.31 15.03
CA GLN A 95 2.85 -6.73 14.88
C GLN A 95 1.85 -7.60 15.66
N ARG A 96 0.66 -7.81 15.09
CA ARG A 96 -0.46 -8.53 15.71
C ARG A 96 -0.05 -9.86 16.37
N LYS A 97 0.69 -10.72 15.65
CA LYS A 97 1.14 -12.03 16.19
C LYS A 97 2.11 -11.90 17.37
N LEU A 98 3.01 -10.92 17.34
CA LEU A 98 3.90 -10.66 18.47
C LEU A 98 3.09 -10.14 19.67
N CYS A 99 2.10 -9.29 19.42
CA CYS A 99 1.22 -8.80 20.47
C CYS A 99 0.36 -9.91 21.09
N GLU A 100 -0.19 -10.83 20.31
CA GLU A 100 -0.85 -12.02 20.84
C GLU A 100 0.04 -12.80 21.81
N ILE A 101 1.35 -12.92 21.51
CA ILE A 101 2.32 -13.59 22.38
C ILE A 101 2.60 -12.75 23.63
N LEU A 102 2.90 -11.46 23.48
CA LEU A 102 3.25 -10.58 24.61
C LEU A 102 2.09 -10.44 25.59
N VAL A 103 0.85 -10.35 25.10
CA VAL A 103 -0.36 -10.35 25.94
C VAL A 103 -0.43 -11.65 26.76
N LYS A 104 -0.22 -12.81 26.14
CA LYS A 104 -0.20 -14.11 26.85
C LYS A 104 0.94 -14.25 27.86
N LEU A 105 2.05 -13.54 27.64
CA LEU A 105 3.17 -13.48 28.57
C LEU A 105 2.96 -12.48 29.72
N GLY A 106 1.78 -11.84 29.81
CA GLY A 106 1.42 -10.94 30.90
C GLY A 106 1.76 -9.47 30.65
N LEU A 107 1.96 -9.05 29.39
CA LEU A 107 2.18 -7.64 29.06
C LEU A 107 1.08 -6.73 29.64
N CYS A 108 -0.19 -7.16 29.57
CA CYS A 108 -1.32 -6.35 30.00
C CYS A 108 -1.50 -6.34 31.53
N ASP A 109 -1.19 -7.44 32.20
CA ASP A 109 -1.39 -7.60 33.64
C ASP A 109 -0.21 -7.07 34.47
N SER A 110 0.97 -6.97 33.84
CA SER A 110 2.17 -6.47 34.50
C SER A 110 2.03 -4.99 34.88
N SER A 111 2.23 -4.70 36.16
CA SER A 111 2.36 -3.33 36.70
C SER A 111 3.72 -2.70 36.39
N ALA A 112 4.68 -3.48 35.89
CA ALA A 112 6.00 -2.98 35.50
C ALA A 112 5.96 -2.11 34.23
N TYR A 113 4.87 -2.16 33.47
CA TYR A 113 4.70 -1.38 32.24
C TYR A 113 3.59 -0.35 32.39
N THR A 114 3.84 0.88 31.98
CA THR A 114 2.82 1.94 31.97
C THR A 114 1.79 1.70 30.86
N ALA A 115 0.61 2.32 30.98
CA ALA A 115 -0.42 2.23 29.96
C ALA A 115 0.06 2.76 28.61
N GLU A 116 0.86 3.82 28.60
CA GLU A 116 1.44 4.41 27.39
C GLU A 116 2.40 3.43 26.71
N LEU A 117 3.25 2.74 27.48
CA LEU A 117 4.18 1.76 26.92
C LEU A 117 3.44 0.54 26.36
N LYS A 118 2.41 0.05 27.06
CA LYS A 118 1.55 -1.04 26.56
C LYS A 118 0.91 -0.65 25.22
N GLU A 119 0.38 0.57 25.11
CA GLU A 119 -0.23 1.09 23.88
C GLU A 119 0.79 1.34 22.76
N GLN A 120 2.01 1.76 23.08
CA GLN A 120 3.07 1.92 22.06
C GLN A 120 3.58 0.58 21.52
N VAL A 121 3.80 -0.40 22.40
CA VAL A 121 4.34 -1.72 22.04
C VAL A 121 3.29 -2.54 21.30
N CYS A 122 2.07 -2.60 21.86
CA CYS A 122 0.98 -3.39 21.33
C CYS A 122 -0.33 -2.59 21.36
N PRO A 123 -0.50 -1.67 20.38
CA PRO A 123 -1.67 -0.81 20.30
C PRO A 123 -2.96 -1.63 20.36
N ARG A 124 -3.93 -1.17 21.16
CA ARG A 124 -5.26 -1.78 21.27
C ARG A 124 -5.28 -3.26 21.72
N SER A 125 -4.17 -3.79 22.22
CA SER A 125 -4.07 -5.21 22.59
C SER A 125 -4.44 -5.48 24.06
N CYS A 126 -4.30 -4.48 24.95
CA CYS A 126 -4.63 -4.56 26.37
C CYS A 126 -5.96 -3.89 26.71
N ARG A 127 -7.05 -4.35 26.07
CA ARG A 127 -8.40 -3.87 26.38
C ARG A 127 -8.99 -4.57 27.58
#